data_AF-A0A2E8CWD5-F1
#
_entry.id   AF-A0A2E8CWD5-F1
#
_cell.length_a   1.000
_cell.length_b   1.000
_cell.length_c   1.000
_cell.angle_alpha   90.00
_cell.angle_beta   90.00
_cell.angle_gamma   90.00
#
_symmetry.space_group_name_H-M   'P 1'
#
loop_
_entity.id
_entity.type
_entity.pdbx_description
1 polymer ?
#
loop_
_entity_poly.entity_id
_entity_poly.type
_entity_poly.pdbx_seq_one_letter_code
_entity_poly.pdbx_strand_id
1 'polypeptide(L)'
;MPWGSERSATCGVLNKWLVEEQLRVLEQKKLRMKEQEGDPRRSHGSSIARDENQKGSNVTETSKDAGGLLAGLANLFEPQNIAGFLEEDEPDYELIGAGTGTITVDVWIDELDSLQDAHSRQIIKRAKKLRCTFDAVDFSPEGDVSANCRVPEGVYEVFLSLDFTGFGFGGGCTCARSHDEEPCEHTYRLARYLVAELTDRSSPLRSQIAGGYAVESQPDAIAYTPAILEELDHFISTRPDPQDDDYDSDESEATRLAWRLDANHNGLQLVPLKQRPKKRGGGWTKGQRVALDTLRNSPELINSPADQKVVAAMRTQASYGYSYQTKLVFDIVEAIDALVGHDQVFVDDETVEVRRFSFGIRVVEESGRVCLTIAFPVEPNEGLRLSLYGHGIVARSDSRPVVWVCRCDHAQSELARTLVDHMPYPRERLDDLRQRLLKIRETTPVELPPSLAGPIVPADTTPVALLRSRRQGHLECGMA
;
A
#
# COMPACT_ATOMS: atom_id res chain seq x y z
N MET A 1 -12.40 57.60 11.51
CA MET A 1 -10.97 57.56 11.92
C MET A 1 -10.72 56.25 12.64
N PRO A 2 -9.55 55.62 12.43
CA PRO A 2 -9.49 54.37 11.66
C PRO A 2 -9.31 53.11 12.50
N TRP A 3 -9.75 52.00 11.88
CA TRP A 3 -9.51 50.62 12.29
C TRP A 3 -8.03 50.24 12.09
N GLY A 4 -7.41 49.69 13.12
CA GLY A 4 -6.10 49.05 13.04
C GLY A 4 -6.24 47.59 12.65
N SER A 5 -5.60 47.23 11.53
CA SER A 5 -5.44 45.85 11.06
C SER A 5 -4.11 45.30 11.60
N GLU A 6 -4.17 44.36 12.54
CA GLU A 6 -3.04 43.48 12.84
C GLU A 6 -3.20 42.20 12.02
N ARG A 7 -2.39 42.09 10.96
CA ARG A 7 -2.25 40.86 10.17
C ARG A 7 -1.37 39.88 10.93
N SER A 8 -1.94 38.72 11.21
CA SER A 8 -1.26 37.47 11.55
C SER A 8 -0.16 37.17 10.53
N ALA A 9 1.09 37.06 11.01
CA ALA A 9 2.26 36.64 10.26
C ALA A 9 2.88 35.41 10.95
N THR A 10 2.31 34.22 10.72
CA THR A 10 2.91 32.95 11.18
C THR A 10 2.82 31.79 10.18
N CYS A 11 2.34 31.98 8.95
CA CYS A 11 2.24 30.89 7.96
C CYS A 11 3.47 30.73 7.03
N GLY A 12 4.50 31.58 7.16
CA GLY A 12 5.65 31.58 6.22
C GLY A 12 6.85 30.72 6.62
N VAL A 13 6.98 30.30 7.89
CA VAL A 13 8.23 29.69 8.39
C VAL A 13 8.23 28.15 8.26
N LEU A 14 7.06 27.51 8.32
CA LEU A 14 6.92 26.06 8.19
C LEU A 14 7.13 25.55 6.75
N ASN A 15 6.78 26.37 5.75
CA ASN A 15 6.94 25.98 4.33
C ASN A 15 8.39 26.01 3.85
N LYS A 16 9.25 26.83 4.48
CA LYS A 16 10.67 26.91 4.12
C LYS A 16 11.44 25.67 4.58
N TRP A 17 11.13 25.16 5.77
CA TRP A 17 11.82 24.02 6.36
C TRP A 17 11.58 22.71 5.59
N LEU A 18 10.35 22.47 5.12
CA LEU A 18 10.01 21.26 4.36
C LEU A 18 10.71 21.21 3.01
N VAL A 19 10.81 22.36 2.32
CA VAL A 19 11.54 22.48 1.04
C VAL A 19 13.05 22.33 1.26
N GLU A 20 13.60 22.89 2.34
CA GLU A 20 15.02 22.74 2.69
C GLU A 20 15.40 21.28 3.01
N GLU A 21 14.54 20.52 3.70
CA GLU A 21 14.82 19.11 4.00
C GLU A 21 14.71 18.22 2.75
N GLN A 22 13.75 18.48 1.86
CA GLN A 22 13.65 17.76 0.58
C GLN A 22 14.87 18.02 -0.33
N LEU A 23 15.35 19.27 -0.37
CA LEU A 23 16.58 19.61 -1.09
C LEU A 23 17.80 18.90 -0.47
N ARG A 24 17.90 18.84 0.86
CA ARG A 24 18.99 18.16 1.56
C ARG A 24 19.04 16.65 1.27
N VAL A 25 17.86 16.00 1.20
CA VAL A 25 17.75 14.57 0.85
C VAL A 25 18.18 14.32 -0.60
N LEU A 26 17.78 15.20 -1.53
CA LEU A 26 18.19 15.10 -2.94
C LEU A 26 19.70 15.31 -3.14
N GLU A 27 20.31 16.24 -2.39
CA GLU A 27 21.76 16.46 -2.42
C GLU A 27 22.54 15.27 -1.87
N GLN A 28 22.09 14.65 -0.77
CA GLN A 28 22.71 13.43 -0.24
C GLN A 28 22.62 12.26 -1.22
N LYS A 29 21.49 12.13 -1.95
CA LYS A 29 21.30 11.10 -2.96
C LYS A 29 22.23 11.31 -4.16
N LYS A 30 22.42 12.55 -4.61
CA LYS A 30 23.40 12.91 -5.66
C LYS A 30 24.84 12.63 -5.25
N LEU A 31 25.20 12.89 -3.99
CA LEU A 31 26.53 12.57 -3.44
C LEU A 31 26.80 11.06 -3.45
N ARG A 32 25.83 10.24 -2.99
CA ARG A 32 25.95 8.77 -3.02
C ARG A 32 26.08 8.20 -4.44
N MET A 33 25.38 8.78 -5.42
CA MET A 33 25.51 8.35 -6.82
C MET A 33 26.89 8.71 -7.39
N LYS A 34 27.43 9.90 -7.08
CA LYS A 34 28.79 10.29 -7.50
C LYS A 34 29.88 9.42 -6.87
N GLU A 35 29.70 8.99 -5.62
CA GLU A 35 30.64 8.04 -4.97
C GLU A 35 30.61 6.64 -5.62
N GLN A 36 29.48 6.25 -6.23
CA GLN A 36 29.37 4.97 -6.96
C GLN A 36 29.93 5.02 -8.38
N GLU A 37 29.97 6.20 -9.01
CA GLU A 37 30.53 6.36 -10.37
C GLU A 37 32.05 6.58 -10.40
N GLY A 38 32.69 6.74 -9.24
CA GLY A 38 34.08 7.17 -9.10
C GLY A 38 35.10 6.10 -8.73
N ASP A 39 35.21 4.95 -9.41
CA ASP A 39 36.47 4.17 -9.41
C ASP A 39 36.69 3.33 -10.69
N PRO A 40 37.23 3.93 -11.77
CA PRO A 40 37.62 3.20 -12.97
C PRO A 40 39.07 2.69 -12.91
N ARG A 41 39.68 2.47 -11.73
CA ARG A 41 41.07 2.00 -11.63
C ARG A 41 41.33 1.00 -10.50
N ARG A 42 40.82 -0.23 -10.67
CA ARG A 42 41.51 -1.43 -10.18
C ARG A 42 41.64 -2.47 -11.30
N SER A 43 42.71 -2.33 -12.07
CA SER A 43 43.32 -3.39 -12.87
C SER A 43 44.47 -4.04 -12.09
N HIS A 44 44.81 -5.27 -12.49
CA HIS A 44 45.83 -6.20 -11.96
C HIS A 44 45.33 -7.11 -10.83
N GLY A 45 45.41 -8.44 -10.93
CA GLY A 45 45.95 -9.32 -11.95
C GLY A 45 46.02 -10.74 -11.36
N SER A 46 45.85 -11.78 -12.17
CA SER A 46 46.39 -13.10 -11.84
C SER A 46 46.55 -13.94 -13.09
N SER A 47 47.79 -14.32 -13.32
CA SER A 47 48.33 -15.27 -14.29
C SER A 47 48.04 -16.73 -13.94
N ILE A 48 48.42 -17.63 -14.87
CA ILE A 48 48.61 -19.10 -14.80
C ILE A 48 47.37 -19.87 -15.31
N ALA A 49 47.41 -20.82 -16.26
CA ALA A 49 48.47 -21.48 -17.01
C ALA A 49 47.95 -21.97 -18.38
N ARG A 50 48.89 -22.20 -19.29
CA ARG A 50 48.79 -22.98 -20.53
C ARG A 50 48.20 -24.37 -20.29
N ASP A 51 47.44 -24.87 -21.26
CA ASP A 51 47.76 -26.16 -21.86
C ASP A 51 47.32 -26.23 -23.32
N GLU A 52 48.23 -26.75 -24.13
CA GLU A 52 48.12 -26.99 -25.56
C GLU A 52 47.22 -28.21 -25.81
N ASN A 53 46.34 -28.17 -26.83
CA ASN A 53 46.29 -29.31 -27.73
C ASN A 53 45.73 -29.00 -29.12
N GLN A 54 46.28 -29.77 -30.05
CA GLN A 54 46.38 -29.66 -31.49
C GLN A 54 45.14 -30.09 -32.29
N LYS A 55 45.18 -29.63 -33.56
CA LYS A 55 44.81 -30.31 -34.82
C LYS A 55 43.34 -30.32 -35.25
N GLY A 56 43.14 -29.90 -36.50
CA GLY A 56 41.96 -30.25 -37.29
C GLY A 56 41.73 -29.34 -38.49
N SER A 57 42.60 -29.39 -39.48
CA SER A 57 42.41 -28.84 -40.82
C SER A 57 41.12 -29.35 -41.47
N ASN A 58 40.40 -28.49 -42.22
CA ASN A 58 40.07 -28.79 -43.62
C ASN A 58 39.62 -27.56 -44.40
N VAL A 59 40.19 -27.51 -45.60
CA VAL A 59 39.97 -26.61 -46.73
C VAL A 59 38.74 -27.08 -47.50
N THR A 60 37.92 -26.15 -48.00
CA THR A 60 37.47 -26.15 -49.40
C THR A 60 36.96 -24.76 -49.77
N GLU A 61 37.66 -24.17 -50.73
CA GLU A 61 37.21 -23.07 -51.59
C GLU A 61 35.99 -23.50 -52.42
N THR A 62 35.08 -22.57 -52.69
CA THR A 62 34.62 -22.30 -54.06
C THR A 62 34.12 -20.86 -54.19
N SER A 63 34.69 -20.16 -55.17
CA SER A 63 34.21 -18.91 -55.78
C SER A 63 32.82 -19.10 -56.42
N LYS A 64 32.00 -18.12 -56.78
CA LYS A 64 32.27 -16.96 -57.65
C LYS A 64 30.95 -16.19 -57.87
N ASP A 65 31.10 -14.98 -58.40
CA ASP A 65 30.15 -14.18 -59.19
C ASP A 65 29.05 -13.39 -58.46
N ALA A 66 28.67 -12.18 -58.89
CA ALA A 66 29.30 -11.12 -59.67
C ALA A 66 28.29 -9.96 -59.71
N GLY A 67 28.78 -8.72 -59.57
CA GLY A 67 28.19 -7.46 -60.07
C GLY A 67 26.87 -6.99 -59.44
N GLY A 68 26.62 -5.71 -59.23
CA GLY A 68 27.32 -4.50 -59.63
C GLY A 68 26.25 -3.42 -59.79
N LEU A 69 26.45 -2.25 -59.17
CA LEU A 69 26.02 -0.94 -59.67
C LEU A 69 26.44 0.13 -58.65
N LEU A 70 27.50 0.84 -59.03
CA LEU A 70 27.95 2.09 -58.45
C LEU A 70 27.48 3.26 -59.33
N ALA A 71 27.44 4.41 -58.68
CA ALA A 71 27.69 5.75 -59.20
C ALA A 71 26.49 6.61 -59.63
N GLY A 72 26.27 7.63 -58.80
CA GLY A 72 25.59 8.89 -59.08
C GLY A 72 26.10 9.97 -58.13
N LEU A 73 27.38 10.33 -58.25
CA LEU A 73 28.01 11.58 -57.80
C LEU A 73 27.30 12.78 -58.47
N ALA A 74 27.28 14.03 -58.02
CA ALA A 74 27.72 14.76 -56.83
C ALA A 74 27.35 16.25 -57.07
N ASN A 75 27.40 17.07 -55.99
CA ASN A 75 27.91 18.47 -56.01
C ASN A 75 27.08 19.55 -56.74
N LEU A 76 26.98 20.83 -56.34
CA LEU A 76 27.71 21.73 -55.43
C LEU A 76 26.84 23.01 -55.27
N PHE A 77 26.88 23.67 -54.10
CA PHE A 77 27.14 25.12 -53.89
C PHE A 77 26.59 25.62 -52.53
N GLU A 78 27.51 26.26 -51.80
CA GLU A 78 27.45 26.84 -50.44
C GLU A 78 26.79 28.26 -50.41
N PRO A 79 27.11 29.16 -49.44
CA PRO A 79 26.50 29.31 -48.11
C PRO A 79 25.94 30.74 -47.90
N GLN A 80 25.19 31.01 -46.82
CA GLN A 80 25.28 32.32 -46.15
C GLN A 80 25.10 32.22 -44.63
N ASN A 81 26.07 32.83 -43.94
CA ASN A 81 26.03 33.30 -42.56
C ASN A 81 24.76 34.09 -42.25
N ILE A 82 24.28 34.03 -41.00
CA ILE A 82 24.02 35.19 -40.13
C ILE A 82 24.05 34.70 -38.67
N ALA A 83 24.83 35.42 -37.87
CA ALA A 83 24.91 35.31 -36.43
C ALA A 83 23.85 36.21 -35.76
N GLY A 84 23.29 35.73 -34.65
CA GLY A 84 22.45 36.44 -33.66
C GLY A 84 21.93 35.36 -32.71
N PHE A 85 22.47 35.10 -31.52
CA PHE A 85 22.57 35.90 -30.30
C PHE A 85 21.22 36.42 -29.77
N LEU A 86 20.83 35.83 -28.63
CA LEU A 86 19.87 36.25 -27.59
C LEU A 86 18.38 35.99 -27.84
N GLU A 87 17.89 34.89 -27.27
CA GLU A 87 16.94 34.83 -26.14
C GLU A 87 16.43 33.38 -26.07
N GLU A 88 17.00 32.59 -25.15
CA GLU A 88 16.38 31.32 -24.78
C GLU A 88 15.21 31.67 -23.85
N ASP A 89 13.99 31.52 -24.38
CA ASP A 89 12.76 31.55 -23.59
C ASP A 89 12.90 30.53 -22.45
N GLU A 90 12.96 31.02 -21.21
CA GLU A 90 12.74 30.20 -20.03
C GLU A 90 11.34 29.58 -20.14
N PRO A 91 11.18 28.25 -20.03
CA PRO A 91 9.84 27.69 -19.91
C PRO A 91 9.22 28.19 -18.61
N ASP A 92 8.08 28.87 -18.73
CA ASP A 92 7.22 29.25 -17.62
C ASP A 92 6.95 28.01 -16.76
N TYR A 93 7.63 27.91 -15.62
CA TYR A 93 7.29 26.94 -14.59
C TYR A 93 6.03 27.44 -13.89
N GLU A 94 4.88 26.96 -14.34
CA GLU A 94 3.62 27.12 -13.60
C GLU A 94 3.82 26.58 -12.18
N LEU A 95 3.59 27.47 -11.21
CA LEU A 95 3.57 27.15 -9.79
C LEU A 95 2.53 26.05 -9.52
N ILE A 96 3.01 24.83 -9.27
CA ILE A 96 2.20 23.72 -8.76
C ILE A 96 1.69 24.13 -7.37
N GLY A 97 0.40 24.44 -7.31
CA GLY A 97 -0.30 24.68 -6.05
C GLY A 97 -0.29 23.42 -5.18
N ALA A 98 -0.09 23.61 -3.88
CA ALA A 98 -0.31 22.57 -2.88
C ALA A 98 -1.79 22.13 -2.94
N GLY A 99 -2.04 20.97 -3.52
CA GLY A 99 -3.37 20.41 -3.69
C GLY A 99 -3.29 18.89 -3.63
N THR A 100 -4.35 18.28 -3.11
CA THR A 100 -4.72 16.85 -3.27
C THR A 100 -3.99 16.24 -4.46
N GLY A 101 -3.01 15.37 -4.21
CA GLY A 101 -2.08 14.89 -5.24
C GLY A 101 -2.87 14.34 -6.42
N THR A 102 -2.96 15.10 -7.51
CA THR A 102 -3.65 14.67 -8.72
C THR A 102 -2.93 13.43 -9.23
N ILE A 103 -3.65 12.31 -9.29
CA ILE A 103 -3.10 11.05 -9.79
C ILE A 103 -2.71 11.27 -11.24
N THR A 104 -1.42 11.16 -11.54
CA THR A 104 -0.90 11.40 -12.89
C THR A 104 -1.17 10.20 -13.79
N VAL A 105 -1.14 10.40 -15.10
CA VAL A 105 -1.24 9.31 -16.09
C VAL A 105 -0.18 8.23 -15.84
N ASP A 106 1.02 8.61 -15.40
CA ASP A 106 2.09 7.65 -15.13
C ASP A 106 1.75 6.75 -13.93
N VAL A 107 1.13 7.30 -12.88
CA VAL A 107 0.64 6.51 -11.73
C VAL A 107 -0.44 5.52 -12.16
N TRP A 108 -1.35 5.93 -13.05
CA TRP A 108 -2.34 5.01 -13.64
C TRP A 108 -1.68 3.84 -14.38
N ILE A 109 -0.66 4.13 -15.20
CA ILE A 109 0.06 3.10 -15.97
C ILE A 109 0.75 2.12 -15.01
N ASP A 110 1.44 2.63 -13.98
CA ASP A 110 2.16 1.80 -13.01
C ASP A 110 1.21 0.86 -12.23
N GLU A 111 0.03 1.34 -11.82
CA GLU A 111 -0.98 0.51 -11.14
C GLU A 111 -1.61 -0.53 -12.07
N LEU A 112 -1.89 -0.15 -13.32
CA LEU A 112 -2.41 -1.09 -14.32
C LEU A 112 -1.39 -2.18 -14.70
N ASP A 113 -0.10 -1.85 -14.74
CA ASP A 113 0.97 -2.83 -14.93
C ASP A 113 1.11 -3.76 -13.71
N SER A 114 1.00 -3.21 -12.50
CA SER A 114 0.97 -4.01 -11.26
C SER A 114 -0.22 -4.99 -11.23
N LEU A 115 -1.42 -4.54 -11.64
CA LEU A 115 -2.60 -5.37 -11.83
C LEU A 115 -2.35 -6.47 -12.87
N GLN A 116 -1.72 -6.17 -14.00
CA GLN A 116 -1.41 -7.18 -15.02
C GLN A 116 -0.47 -8.26 -14.49
N ASP A 117 0.56 -7.87 -13.74
CA ASP A 117 1.56 -8.79 -13.19
C ASP A 117 1.00 -9.72 -12.13
N ALA A 118 -0.05 -9.31 -11.44
CA ALA A 118 -0.74 -10.14 -10.46
C ALA A 118 -1.67 -11.21 -11.05
N HIS A 119 -2.05 -11.09 -12.33
CA HIS A 119 -2.83 -12.13 -12.98
C HIS A 119 -2.02 -13.44 -13.10
N SER A 120 -2.68 -14.57 -12.84
CA SER A 120 -2.00 -15.87 -12.96
C SER A 120 -1.50 -16.12 -14.38
N ARG A 121 -0.38 -16.86 -14.51
CA ARG A 121 0.17 -17.27 -15.82
C ARG A 121 -0.86 -17.96 -16.72
N GLN A 122 -1.84 -18.66 -16.13
CA GLN A 122 -2.91 -19.32 -16.88
C GLN A 122 -3.87 -18.31 -17.49
N ILE A 123 -4.31 -17.31 -16.72
CA ILE A 123 -5.14 -16.20 -17.21
C ILE A 123 -4.43 -15.49 -18.37
N ILE A 124 -3.15 -15.12 -18.17
CA ILE A 124 -2.34 -14.47 -19.20
C ILE A 124 -2.28 -15.31 -20.49
N LYS A 125 -2.08 -16.63 -20.38
CA LYS A 125 -2.03 -17.54 -21.53
C LYS A 125 -3.36 -17.61 -22.29
N ARG A 126 -4.49 -17.56 -21.58
CA ARG A 126 -5.84 -17.54 -22.19
C ARG A 126 -6.13 -16.20 -22.85
N ALA A 127 -5.84 -15.11 -22.16
CA ALA A 127 -5.99 -13.75 -22.67
C ALA A 127 -5.21 -13.47 -23.96
N LYS A 128 -4.03 -14.08 -24.13
CA LYS A 128 -3.26 -14.00 -25.39
C LYS A 128 -3.98 -14.61 -26.59
N LYS A 129 -4.88 -15.58 -26.37
CA LYS A 129 -5.68 -16.22 -27.43
C LYS A 129 -7.03 -15.56 -27.62
N LEU A 130 -7.51 -14.82 -26.63
CA LEU A 130 -8.78 -14.13 -26.67
C LEU A 130 -8.72 -12.96 -27.65
N ARG A 131 -9.70 -12.90 -28.55
CA ARG A 131 -9.96 -11.74 -29.40
C ARG A 131 -11.11 -10.98 -28.78
N CYS A 132 -10.82 -9.81 -28.22
CA CYS A 132 -11.81 -8.95 -27.62
C CYS A 132 -11.61 -7.50 -28.03
N THR A 133 -12.68 -6.73 -28.01
CA THR A 133 -12.69 -5.27 -28.14
C THR A 133 -13.43 -4.68 -26.95
N PHE A 134 -13.06 -3.47 -26.55
CA PHE A 134 -13.71 -2.76 -25.47
C PHE A 134 -14.49 -1.56 -26.02
N ASP A 135 -15.70 -1.36 -25.54
CA ASP A 135 -16.48 -0.14 -25.75
C ASP A 135 -17.14 0.31 -24.44
N ALA A 136 -17.67 1.54 -24.43
CA ALA A 136 -18.24 2.18 -23.26
C ALA A 136 -17.32 2.12 -22.03
N VAL A 137 -16.05 2.51 -22.22
CA VAL A 137 -15.08 2.59 -21.12
C VAL A 137 -15.40 3.84 -20.30
N ASP A 138 -15.90 3.60 -19.10
CA ASP A 138 -16.14 4.63 -18.09
C ASP A 138 -15.09 4.49 -16.98
N PHE A 139 -14.70 5.59 -16.36
CA PHE A 139 -13.71 5.58 -15.30
C PHE A 139 -13.95 6.70 -14.30
N SER A 140 -13.62 6.43 -13.05
CA SER A 140 -13.69 7.38 -11.95
C SER A 140 -12.30 7.97 -11.65
N PRO A 141 -12.22 9.21 -11.13
CA PRO A 141 -10.98 9.77 -10.61
C PRO A 141 -10.34 8.92 -9.50
N GLU A 142 -11.16 8.13 -8.79
CA GLU A 142 -10.74 7.27 -7.69
C GLU A 142 -10.04 5.99 -8.16
N GLY A 143 -10.10 5.65 -9.45
CA GLY A 143 -9.41 4.48 -10.01
C GLY A 143 -10.33 3.35 -10.47
N ASP A 144 -11.65 3.51 -10.35
CA ASP A 144 -12.58 2.54 -10.88
C ASP A 144 -12.71 2.68 -12.39
N VAL A 145 -12.77 1.56 -13.10
CA VAL A 145 -12.96 1.51 -14.54
C VAL A 145 -14.00 0.45 -14.85
N SER A 146 -15.02 0.78 -15.62
CA SER A 146 -15.98 -0.19 -16.16
C SER A 146 -15.93 -0.16 -17.69
N ALA A 147 -16.10 -1.30 -18.32
CA ALA A 147 -16.11 -1.41 -19.77
C ALA A 147 -16.91 -2.63 -20.24
N ASN A 148 -17.47 -2.52 -21.45
CA ASN A 148 -18.08 -3.66 -22.12
C ASN A 148 -17.03 -4.38 -22.98
N CYS A 149 -16.70 -5.61 -22.60
CA CYS A 149 -15.81 -6.49 -23.33
C CYS A 149 -16.60 -7.34 -24.34
N ARG A 150 -16.43 -7.07 -25.63
CA ARG A 150 -17.05 -7.85 -26.70
C ARG A 150 -16.12 -8.95 -27.16
N VAL A 151 -16.59 -10.19 -27.09
CA VAL A 151 -15.94 -11.39 -27.63
C VAL A 151 -16.90 -12.12 -28.58
N PRO A 152 -16.43 -13.07 -29.42
CA PRO A 152 -17.32 -13.84 -30.30
C PRO A 152 -18.46 -14.54 -29.56
N GLU A 153 -18.25 -14.93 -28.30
CA GLU A 153 -19.20 -15.65 -27.46
C GLU A 153 -20.27 -14.75 -26.80
N GLY A 154 -20.07 -13.43 -26.74
CA GLY A 154 -20.98 -12.51 -26.07
C GLY A 154 -20.37 -11.17 -25.68
N VAL A 155 -21.11 -10.41 -24.88
CA VAL A 155 -20.64 -9.16 -24.26
C VAL A 155 -20.59 -9.39 -22.76
N TYR A 156 -19.46 -9.06 -22.14
CA TYR A 156 -19.28 -9.12 -20.71
C TYR A 156 -18.98 -7.73 -20.19
N GLU A 157 -19.60 -7.37 -19.09
CA GLU A 157 -19.23 -6.20 -18.32
C GLU A 157 -17.97 -6.55 -17.52
N VAL A 158 -16.98 -5.68 -17.57
CA VAL A 158 -15.70 -5.85 -16.90
C VAL A 158 -15.47 -4.60 -16.07
N PHE A 159 -15.11 -4.78 -14.82
CA PHE A 159 -14.74 -3.68 -13.94
C PHE A 159 -13.35 -3.91 -13.37
N LEU A 160 -12.62 -2.83 -13.16
CA LEU A 160 -11.35 -2.77 -12.44
C LEU A 160 -11.50 -1.69 -11.37
N SER A 161 -10.87 -1.90 -10.22
CA SER A 161 -10.74 -0.89 -9.18
C SER A 161 -9.25 -0.76 -8.88
N LEU A 162 -8.66 0.36 -9.26
CA LEU A 162 -7.25 0.66 -9.02
C LEU A 162 -7.11 1.39 -7.70
N ASP A 163 -6.26 0.88 -6.83
CA ASP A 163 -5.98 1.53 -5.56
C ASP A 163 -4.63 2.25 -5.61
N PHE A 164 -4.67 3.56 -5.82
CA PHE A 164 -3.50 4.42 -5.81
C PHE A 164 -2.87 4.60 -4.43
N THR A 165 -3.49 4.08 -3.37
CA THR A 165 -2.97 4.11 -2.00
C THR A 165 -2.18 2.85 -1.63
N GLY A 166 -2.18 1.83 -2.50
CA GLY A 166 -1.31 0.65 -2.42
C GLY A 166 -1.84 -0.52 -1.57
N PHE A 167 -3.14 -0.58 -1.26
CA PHE A 167 -3.79 -1.75 -0.62
C PHE A 167 -4.21 -2.84 -1.61
N GLY A 168 -4.05 -2.61 -2.91
CA GLY A 168 -4.21 -3.61 -3.97
C GLY A 168 -5.33 -3.28 -4.94
N PHE A 169 -5.29 -3.87 -6.13
CA PHE A 169 -6.33 -3.68 -7.16
C PHE A 169 -7.42 -4.74 -7.04
N GLY A 170 -8.65 -4.35 -7.36
CA GLY A 170 -9.79 -5.24 -7.58
C GLY A 170 -10.12 -5.36 -9.06
N GLY A 171 -10.80 -6.44 -9.45
CA GLY A 171 -11.34 -6.53 -10.79
C GLY A 171 -12.16 -7.78 -11.01
N GLY A 172 -13.31 -7.61 -11.65
CA GLY A 172 -14.24 -8.68 -11.93
C GLY A 172 -14.91 -8.51 -13.28
N CYS A 173 -15.72 -9.50 -13.64
CA CYS A 173 -16.36 -9.61 -14.93
C CYS A 173 -17.59 -10.51 -14.84
N THR A 174 -18.62 -10.20 -15.62
CA THR A 174 -19.85 -11.01 -15.68
C THR A 174 -19.68 -12.33 -16.44
N CYS A 175 -18.45 -12.72 -16.78
CA CYS A 175 -18.19 -14.00 -17.40
C CYS A 175 -18.29 -15.14 -16.38
N ALA A 176 -18.64 -16.33 -16.86
CA ALA A 176 -18.83 -17.53 -16.03
C ALA A 176 -17.57 -18.04 -15.30
N ARG A 177 -16.44 -17.33 -15.40
CA ARG A 177 -15.22 -17.63 -14.65
C ARG A 177 -14.94 -16.64 -13.54
N SER A 178 -15.33 -15.39 -13.74
CA SER A 178 -15.05 -14.31 -12.79
C SER A 178 -16.19 -14.18 -11.78
N HIS A 179 -17.43 -14.43 -12.20
CA HIS A 179 -18.61 -14.29 -11.34
C HIS A 179 -18.64 -12.94 -10.61
N ASP A 180 -18.19 -11.88 -11.29
CA ASP A 180 -18.12 -10.52 -10.74
C ASP A 180 -17.19 -10.36 -9.51
N GLU A 181 -16.31 -11.33 -9.22
CA GLU A 181 -15.45 -11.30 -8.03
C GLU A 181 -13.97 -11.56 -8.35
N GLU A 182 -13.70 -12.47 -9.29
CA GLU A 182 -12.33 -12.94 -9.54
C GLU A 182 -11.71 -12.37 -10.82
N PRO A 183 -10.39 -12.08 -10.84
CA PRO A 183 -9.69 -11.72 -12.06
C PRO A 183 -9.80 -12.81 -13.14
N CYS A 184 -10.05 -12.41 -14.38
CA CYS A 184 -10.16 -13.34 -15.51
C CYS A 184 -9.38 -12.84 -16.74
N GLU A 185 -9.48 -13.55 -17.86
CA GLU A 185 -8.84 -13.10 -19.10
C GLU A 185 -9.37 -11.75 -19.61
N HIS A 186 -10.61 -11.37 -19.29
CA HIS A 186 -11.19 -10.09 -19.69
C HIS A 186 -10.62 -8.91 -18.88
N THR A 187 -10.49 -9.06 -17.56
CA THR A 187 -9.88 -8.03 -16.68
C THR A 187 -8.43 -7.77 -17.09
N TYR A 188 -7.65 -8.81 -17.36
CA TYR A 188 -6.28 -8.67 -17.87
C TYR A 188 -6.23 -7.95 -19.23
N ARG A 189 -7.17 -8.27 -20.14
CA ARG A 189 -7.24 -7.62 -21.46
C ARG A 189 -7.67 -6.16 -21.36
N LEU A 190 -8.54 -5.82 -20.41
CA LEU A 190 -8.94 -4.45 -20.14
C LEU A 190 -7.76 -3.66 -19.59
N ALA A 191 -7.05 -4.18 -18.59
CA ALA A 191 -5.86 -3.53 -18.03
C ALA A 191 -4.81 -3.23 -19.12
N ARG A 192 -4.53 -4.21 -20.00
CA ARG A 192 -3.65 -4.01 -21.16
C ARG A 192 -4.15 -2.98 -22.16
N TYR A 193 -5.45 -2.96 -22.41
CA TYR A 193 -6.07 -2.00 -23.31
C TYR A 193 -5.89 -0.59 -22.76
N LEU A 194 -6.17 -0.39 -21.47
CA LEU A 194 -5.98 0.89 -20.79
C LEU A 194 -4.53 1.36 -20.80
N VAL A 195 -3.55 0.48 -20.52
CA VAL A 195 -2.13 0.87 -20.62
C VAL A 195 -1.76 1.31 -22.04
N ALA A 196 -2.27 0.64 -23.07
CA ALA A 196 -2.01 1.03 -24.46
C ALA A 196 -2.62 2.41 -24.78
N GLU A 197 -3.88 2.65 -24.39
CA GLU A 197 -4.56 3.94 -24.55
C GLU A 197 -3.84 5.05 -23.78
N LEU A 198 -3.47 4.81 -22.52
CA LEU A 198 -2.77 5.80 -21.70
C LEU A 198 -1.35 6.07 -22.18
N THR A 199 -0.68 5.09 -22.79
CA THR A 199 0.65 5.29 -23.40
C THR A 199 0.57 6.10 -24.69
N ASP A 200 -0.51 5.97 -25.45
CA ASP A 200 -0.72 6.76 -26.66
C ASP A 200 -1.04 8.22 -26.31
N ARG A 201 -0.11 9.12 -26.67
CA ARG A 201 -0.25 10.56 -26.44
C ARG A 201 -1.44 11.19 -27.13
N SER A 202 -1.94 10.55 -28.20
CA SER A 202 -3.10 11.02 -28.97
C SER A 202 -4.42 10.42 -28.49
N SER A 203 -4.39 9.46 -27.55
CA SER A 203 -5.61 8.85 -27.04
C SER A 203 -6.48 9.91 -26.35
N PRO A 204 -7.79 9.94 -26.66
CA PRO A 204 -8.75 10.73 -25.92
C PRO A 204 -8.69 10.43 -24.43
N LEU A 205 -8.58 9.14 -24.05
CA LEU A 205 -8.53 8.69 -22.66
C LEU A 205 -7.35 9.29 -21.88
N ARG A 206 -6.17 9.35 -22.52
CA ARG A 206 -5.00 9.97 -21.91
C ARG A 206 -5.22 11.46 -21.65
N SER A 207 -5.73 12.18 -22.65
CA SER A 207 -6.01 13.62 -22.55
C SER A 207 -7.06 13.91 -21.48
N GLN A 208 -8.02 13.01 -21.38
CA GLN A 208 -9.09 12.97 -20.42
C GLN A 208 -8.56 12.82 -18.98
N ILE A 209 -7.75 11.79 -18.67
CA ILE A 209 -7.13 11.63 -17.34
C ILE A 209 -6.14 12.77 -17.03
N ALA A 210 -5.31 13.18 -18.00
CA ALA A 210 -4.37 14.29 -17.83
C ALA A 210 -5.08 15.65 -17.59
N GLY A 211 -6.32 15.80 -18.05
CA GLY A 211 -7.12 17.01 -17.93
C GLY A 211 -7.80 17.21 -16.58
N GLY A 212 -7.67 16.27 -15.61
CA GLY A 212 -8.20 16.44 -14.25
C GLY A 212 -9.73 16.49 -14.17
N TYR A 213 -10.38 15.47 -14.71
CA TYR A 213 -11.81 15.43 -15.01
C TYR A 213 -12.82 16.07 -14.05
N ALA A 214 -13.74 16.81 -14.66
CA ALA A 214 -15.08 17.08 -14.18
C ALA A 214 -16.10 16.34 -15.08
N VAL A 215 -16.49 15.12 -14.72
CA VAL A 215 -17.65 14.42 -15.31
C VAL A 215 -18.60 14.02 -14.19
N GLU A 216 -19.79 14.61 -14.22
CA GLU A 216 -20.96 14.16 -13.46
C GLU A 216 -21.51 12.89 -14.12
N SER A 217 -20.99 11.71 -13.76
CA SER A 217 -21.69 10.45 -13.97
C SER A 217 -21.98 9.81 -12.61
N GLN A 218 -23.26 9.63 -12.31
CA GLN A 218 -23.73 8.83 -11.18
C GLN A 218 -23.63 7.35 -11.58
N PRO A 219 -22.89 6.52 -10.84
CA PRO A 219 -22.93 5.09 -11.05
C PRO A 219 -24.24 4.53 -10.47
N ASP A 220 -25.05 3.91 -11.33
CA ASP A 220 -26.23 3.15 -10.92
C ASP A 220 -25.82 1.87 -10.18
N ALA A 221 -26.36 1.69 -8.98
CA ALA A 221 -26.08 0.59 -8.08
C ALA A 221 -26.64 -0.75 -8.61
N ILE A 222 -25.75 -1.73 -8.84
CA ILE A 222 -26.11 -3.11 -9.16
C ILE A 222 -26.32 -3.92 -7.86
N ALA A 223 -27.36 -4.74 -7.88
CA ALA A 223 -27.95 -5.49 -6.78
C ALA A 223 -27.11 -6.70 -6.32
N TYR A 224 -26.89 -6.81 -5.00
CA TYR A 224 -26.29 -7.98 -4.33
C TYR A 224 -27.34 -9.03 -3.93
N THR A 225 -26.97 -10.33 -4.03
CA THR A 225 -27.86 -11.50 -3.86
C THR A 225 -27.57 -12.34 -2.58
N PRO A 226 -28.50 -13.22 -2.14
CA PRO A 226 -28.64 -13.71 -0.74
C PRO A 226 -27.76 -14.90 -0.27
N ALA A 227 -26.64 -15.21 -0.91
CA ALA A 227 -25.92 -16.48 -0.68
C ALA A 227 -25.13 -16.58 0.66
N ILE A 228 -24.96 -15.48 1.38
CA ILE A 228 -24.05 -15.36 2.55
C ILE A 228 -24.58 -16.03 3.83
N LEU A 229 -25.89 -16.33 3.91
CA LEU A 229 -26.51 -16.81 5.15
C LEU A 229 -26.35 -18.32 5.40
N GLU A 230 -26.09 -19.13 4.37
CA GLU A 230 -25.99 -20.59 4.53
C GLU A 230 -24.61 -21.07 5.02
N GLU A 231 -23.56 -20.25 4.91
CA GLU A 231 -22.19 -20.61 5.32
C GLU A 231 -21.90 -20.42 6.82
N LEU A 232 -22.70 -19.61 7.51
CA LEU A 232 -22.52 -19.25 8.92
C LEU A 232 -22.90 -20.37 9.91
N ASP A 233 -23.86 -21.23 9.56
CA ASP A 233 -24.34 -22.29 10.46
C ASP A 233 -23.38 -23.49 10.59
N HIS A 234 -22.47 -23.68 9.63
CA HIS A 234 -21.51 -24.80 9.65
C HIS A 234 -20.32 -24.59 10.59
N PHE A 235 -19.94 -23.33 10.84
CA PHE A 235 -18.72 -22.98 11.57
C PHE A 235 -18.82 -23.12 13.10
N ILE A 236 -20.03 -23.14 13.65
CA ILE A 236 -20.27 -23.15 15.11
C ILE A 236 -19.99 -24.53 15.75
N SER A 237 -19.86 -25.60 14.96
CA SER A 237 -19.91 -26.99 15.46
C SER A 237 -18.57 -27.65 15.83
N THR A 238 -17.43 -26.98 15.76
CA THR A 238 -16.12 -27.66 15.96
C THR A 238 -15.07 -26.81 16.69
N ARG A 239 -14.84 -27.10 17.98
CA ARG A 239 -13.60 -26.76 18.71
C ARG A 239 -13.23 -27.86 19.72
N PRO A 240 -11.98 -28.36 19.73
CA PRO A 240 -11.41 -29.11 20.84
C PRO A 240 -10.48 -28.26 21.72
N ASP A 241 -10.35 -28.70 22.98
CA ASP A 241 -9.58 -28.12 24.10
C ASP A 241 -8.12 -28.63 24.11
N PRO A 242 -7.09 -27.83 24.44
CA PRO A 242 -5.70 -28.30 24.49
C PRO A 242 -5.27 -28.75 25.91
N GLN A 243 -4.53 -29.87 25.98
CA GLN A 243 -3.80 -30.33 27.17
C GLN A 243 -2.31 -29.95 27.09
N ASP A 244 -1.74 -29.62 28.25
CA ASP A 244 -0.32 -29.35 28.47
C ASP A 244 0.50 -30.64 28.65
N ASP A 245 1.66 -30.73 27.99
CA ASP A 245 2.72 -31.71 28.27
C ASP A 245 4.05 -30.97 28.54
N ASP A 246 4.65 -31.25 29.71
CA ASP A 246 5.97 -30.80 30.16
C ASP A 246 7.08 -31.64 29.50
N TYR A 247 8.08 -30.99 28.88
CA TYR A 247 9.36 -31.61 28.48
C TYR A 247 10.56 -30.71 28.82
N ASP A 248 11.55 -31.32 29.51
CA ASP A 248 12.91 -30.82 29.76
C ASP A 248 13.69 -30.65 28.45
N SER A 249 14.40 -29.52 28.26
CA SER A 249 15.26 -29.29 27.09
C SER A 249 16.70 -28.91 27.46
N ASP A 250 17.64 -29.62 26.84
CA ASP A 250 19.08 -29.38 26.76
C ASP A 250 19.45 -27.92 26.42
N GLU A 251 20.60 -27.46 26.95
CA GLU A 251 21.21 -26.14 26.69
C GLU A 251 21.47 -25.89 25.19
N SER A 252 20.45 -25.37 24.50
CA SER A 252 20.55 -24.94 23.11
C SER A 252 21.08 -23.50 23.00
N GLU A 253 21.90 -23.24 21.98
CA GLU A 253 22.39 -21.90 21.64
C GLU A 253 21.23 -20.88 21.69
N ALA A 254 21.34 -19.82 22.49
CA ALA A 254 20.28 -18.85 22.72
C ALA A 254 19.67 -18.35 21.40
N THR A 255 18.49 -18.87 21.02
CA THR A 255 17.74 -18.40 19.85
C THR A 255 16.53 -17.61 20.30
N ARG A 256 16.09 -16.65 19.48
CA ARG A 256 14.88 -15.87 19.76
C ARG A 256 14.01 -15.71 18.53
N LEU A 257 12.73 -15.47 18.76
CA LEU A 257 11.78 -15.10 17.73
C LEU A 257 11.77 -13.58 17.54
N ALA A 258 11.59 -13.17 16.29
CA ALA A 258 11.31 -11.80 15.89
C ALA A 258 10.19 -11.84 14.86
N TRP A 259 9.50 -10.73 14.69
CA TRP A 259 8.27 -10.64 13.89
C TRP A 259 8.44 -9.59 12.82
N ARG A 260 8.22 -9.94 11.57
CA ARG A 260 8.28 -8.99 10.46
C ARG A 260 6.90 -8.82 9.84
N LEU A 261 6.51 -7.58 9.65
CA LEU A 261 5.30 -7.19 8.94
C LEU A 261 5.68 -6.85 7.50
N ASP A 262 5.25 -7.68 6.57
CA ASP A 262 5.45 -7.49 5.14
C ASP A 262 4.11 -7.03 4.53
N ALA A 263 4.07 -5.87 3.88
CA ALA A 263 2.94 -5.47 3.06
C ALA A 263 3.03 -6.14 1.69
N ASN A 264 1.92 -6.70 1.20
CA ASN A 264 1.80 -7.20 -0.16
C ASN A 264 0.41 -6.86 -0.72
N HIS A 265 0.15 -7.26 -1.96
CA HIS A 265 -1.13 -7.00 -2.66
C HIS A 265 -2.37 -7.62 -1.99
N ASN A 266 -2.20 -8.57 -1.07
CA ASN A 266 -3.29 -9.15 -0.27
C ASN A 266 -3.36 -8.55 1.15
N GLY A 267 -2.72 -7.39 1.37
CA GLY A 267 -2.62 -6.72 2.67
C GLY A 267 -1.37 -7.09 3.47
N LEU A 268 -1.41 -6.84 4.78
CA LEU A 268 -0.28 -7.14 5.67
C LEU A 268 -0.17 -8.63 5.97
N GLN A 269 1.05 -9.14 5.91
CA GLN A 269 1.44 -10.48 6.32
C GLN A 269 2.41 -10.42 7.50
N LEU A 270 2.13 -11.20 8.54
CA LEU A 270 3.05 -11.42 9.65
C LEU A 270 3.97 -12.62 9.37
N VAL A 271 5.29 -12.41 9.48
CA VAL A 271 6.32 -13.39 9.17
C VAL A 271 7.23 -13.61 10.38
N PRO A 272 7.30 -14.84 10.93
CA PRO A 272 8.21 -15.14 12.03
C PRO A 272 9.65 -15.31 11.54
N LEU A 273 10.59 -14.77 12.31
CA LEU A 273 12.03 -14.81 12.05
C LEU A 273 12.76 -15.43 13.24
N LYS A 274 13.52 -16.51 13.00
CA LYS A 274 14.43 -17.10 13.99
C LYS A 274 15.77 -16.35 13.97
N GLN A 275 16.10 -15.64 15.04
CA GLN A 275 17.35 -14.92 15.21
C GLN A 275 18.33 -15.69 16.09
N ARG A 276 19.62 -15.55 15.78
CA ARG A 276 20.74 -16.12 16.55
C ARG A 276 21.73 -15.00 16.91
N PRO A 277 22.46 -15.11 18.03
CA PRO A 277 23.51 -14.16 18.38
C PRO A 277 24.63 -14.20 17.32
N LYS A 278 25.18 -13.03 16.98
CA LYS A 278 26.33 -12.94 16.07
C LYS A 278 27.60 -13.46 16.75
N LYS A 279 28.41 -14.24 16.02
CA LYS A 279 29.66 -14.85 16.52
C LYS A 279 30.68 -13.86 17.09
N ARG A 280 30.69 -12.61 16.62
CA ARG A 280 31.66 -11.57 17.04
C ARG A 280 31.16 -10.73 18.23
N GLY A 281 30.06 -11.14 18.87
CA GLY A 281 29.39 -10.36 19.91
C GLY A 281 28.63 -9.16 19.33
N GLY A 282 27.76 -8.56 20.15
CA GLY A 282 27.16 -7.25 19.84
C GLY A 282 25.96 -7.26 18.89
N GLY A 283 25.09 -8.28 18.94
CA GLY A 283 23.77 -8.21 18.31
C GLY A 283 23.27 -9.52 17.74
N TRP A 284 22.15 -9.43 17.04
CA TRP A 284 21.43 -10.56 16.48
C TRP A 284 21.58 -10.61 14.97
N THR A 285 21.47 -11.80 14.39
CA THR A 285 21.34 -11.96 12.93
C THR A 285 20.02 -11.32 12.45
N LYS A 286 19.94 -11.00 11.16
CA LYS A 286 18.70 -10.48 10.53
C LYS A 286 17.49 -11.40 10.79
N GLY A 287 17.76 -12.68 10.97
CA GLY A 287 16.77 -13.72 11.22
C GLY A 287 16.49 -14.53 9.98
N GLN A 288 16.19 -15.81 10.17
CA GLN A 288 15.76 -16.71 9.11
C GLN A 288 14.25 -16.89 9.21
N ARG A 289 13.53 -16.74 8.09
CA ARG A 289 12.08 -16.99 8.04
C ARG A 289 11.76 -18.41 8.52
N VAL A 290 10.80 -18.51 9.41
CA VAL A 290 10.28 -19.79 9.93
C VAL A 290 8.95 -20.08 9.25
N ALA A 291 8.73 -21.31 8.82
CA ALA A 291 7.41 -21.73 8.33
C ALA A 291 6.43 -21.85 9.51
N LEU A 292 5.16 -21.52 9.32
CA LEU A 292 4.18 -21.53 10.42
C LEU A 292 3.98 -22.94 11.01
N ASP A 293 4.03 -23.98 10.19
CA ASP A 293 4.01 -25.38 10.67
C ASP A 293 5.21 -25.69 11.57
N THR A 294 6.41 -25.21 11.21
CA THR A 294 7.60 -25.37 12.06
C THR A 294 7.43 -24.58 13.35
N LEU A 295 6.97 -23.33 13.28
CA LEU A 295 6.77 -22.49 14.45
C LEU A 295 5.78 -23.10 15.45
N ARG A 296 4.65 -23.64 14.96
CA ARG A 296 3.65 -24.33 15.81
C ARG A 296 4.23 -25.53 16.54
N ASN A 297 5.18 -26.23 15.93
CA ASN A 297 5.76 -27.47 16.46
C ASN A 297 7.11 -27.25 17.19
N SER A 298 7.55 -26.01 17.34
CA SER A 298 8.83 -25.64 17.96
C SER A 298 8.61 -24.76 19.19
N PRO A 299 8.15 -25.33 20.33
CA PRO A 299 7.92 -24.56 21.57
C PRO A 299 9.19 -23.86 22.07
N GLU A 300 10.37 -24.37 21.75
CA GLU A 300 11.67 -23.79 22.11
C GLU A 300 11.95 -22.42 21.46
N LEU A 301 11.16 -22.03 20.46
CA LEU A 301 11.23 -20.69 19.85
C LEU A 301 10.34 -19.67 20.55
N ILE A 302 9.36 -20.14 21.33
CA ILE A 302 8.29 -19.32 21.90
C ILE A 302 8.73 -18.89 23.31
N ASN A 303 9.55 -17.84 23.36
CA ASN A 303 10.26 -17.45 24.57
C ASN A 303 9.59 -16.31 25.36
N SER A 304 8.53 -15.71 24.82
CA SER A 304 7.77 -14.66 25.50
C SER A 304 6.26 -14.92 25.53
N PRO A 305 5.53 -14.36 26.52
CA PRO A 305 4.07 -14.42 26.55
C PRO A 305 3.42 -13.75 25.33
N ALA A 306 4.09 -12.79 24.69
CA ALA A 306 3.64 -12.19 23.44
C ALA A 306 3.74 -13.21 22.29
N ASP A 307 4.86 -13.92 22.17
CA ASP A 307 5.03 -14.97 21.15
C ASP A 307 3.95 -16.05 21.27
N GLN A 308 3.64 -16.48 22.50
CA GLN A 308 2.58 -17.45 22.78
C GLN A 308 1.22 -16.96 22.25
N LYS A 309 0.88 -15.70 22.51
CA LYS A 309 -0.37 -15.09 22.02
C LYS A 309 -0.41 -14.95 20.50
N VAL A 310 0.72 -14.61 19.87
CA VAL A 310 0.80 -14.55 18.40
C VAL A 310 0.62 -15.93 17.78
N VAL A 311 1.25 -16.96 18.35
CA VAL A 311 1.08 -18.35 17.89
C VAL A 311 -0.37 -18.82 18.11
N ALA A 312 -0.99 -18.44 19.22
CA ALA A 312 -2.40 -18.71 19.47
C ALA A 312 -3.35 -18.01 18.48
N ALA A 313 -2.91 -16.94 17.80
CA ALA A 313 -3.67 -16.27 16.74
C ALA A 313 -3.57 -16.98 15.37
N MET A 314 -2.83 -18.10 15.25
CA MET A 314 -2.82 -18.89 14.02
C MET A 314 -4.19 -19.55 13.78
N ARG A 315 -4.61 -19.56 12.52
CA ARG A 315 -5.84 -20.19 12.04
C ARG A 315 -5.52 -21.06 10.83
N THR A 316 -6.32 -22.10 10.65
CA THR A 316 -6.31 -22.88 9.42
C THR A 316 -7.29 -22.25 8.45
N GLN A 317 -6.79 -21.79 7.31
CA GLN A 317 -7.62 -21.26 6.22
C GLN A 317 -7.63 -22.26 5.07
N ALA A 318 -8.82 -22.56 4.56
CA ALA A 318 -8.94 -23.30 3.31
C ALA A 318 -8.36 -22.43 2.18
N SER A 319 -7.31 -22.92 1.53
CA SER A 319 -6.82 -22.28 0.31
C SER A 319 -7.64 -22.80 -0.86
N TYR A 320 -8.45 -21.94 -1.50
CA TYR A 320 -9.25 -22.26 -2.70
C TYR A 320 -8.38 -22.34 -3.97
N GLY A 321 -7.26 -23.05 -3.89
CA GLY A 321 -6.38 -23.34 -5.02
C GLY A 321 -6.65 -24.72 -5.65
N TYR A 322 -5.87 -25.07 -6.67
CA TYR A 322 -5.99 -26.34 -7.43
C TYR A 322 -5.87 -27.61 -6.57
N SER A 323 -5.29 -27.49 -5.38
CA SER A 323 -5.34 -28.51 -4.34
C SER A 323 -6.02 -27.91 -3.11
N TYR A 324 -7.08 -28.55 -2.63
CA TYR A 324 -7.68 -28.28 -1.31
C TYR A 324 -6.64 -28.54 -0.22
N GLN A 325 -5.74 -27.59 -0.03
CA GLN A 325 -4.74 -27.61 1.02
C GLN A 325 -5.15 -26.56 2.05
N THR A 326 -5.35 -27.04 3.26
CA THR A 326 -5.45 -26.18 4.43
C THR A 326 -4.09 -25.54 4.68
N LYS A 327 -4.07 -24.22 4.76
CA LYS A 327 -2.85 -23.46 5.03
C LYS A 327 -2.99 -22.77 6.38
N LEU A 328 -1.93 -22.82 7.19
CA LEU A 328 -1.86 -21.98 8.37
C LEU A 328 -1.66 -20.52 7.95
N VAL A 329 -2.46 -19.65 8.55
CA VAL A 329 -2.39 -18.20 8.42
C VAL A 329 -2.52 -17.57 9.80
N PHE A 330 -2.11 -16.31 9.95
CA PHE A 330 -2.43 -15.56 11.16
C PHE A 330 -3.76 -14.83 10.98
N ASP A 331 -4.55 -14.78 12.04
CA ASP A 331 -5.46 -13.66 12.23
C ASP A 331 -4.60 -12.41 12.47
N ILE A 332 -4.47 -11.57 11.45
CA ILE A 332 -3.51 -10.45 11.45
C ILE A 332 -3.80 -9.45 12.56
N VAL A 333 -5.07 -9.15 12.83
CA VAL A 333 -5.44 -8.18 13.87
C VAL A 333 -5.09 -8.75 15.25
N GLU A 334 -5.47 -10.00 15.53
CA GLU A 334 -5.18 -10.64 16.81
C GLU A 334 -3.67 -10.83 17.04
N ALA A 335 -2.96 -11.24 15.98
CA ALA A 335 -1.52 -11.42 16.01
C ALA A 335 -0.76 -10.10 16.23
N ILE A 336 -1.14 -9.01 15.56
CA ILE A 336 -0.51 -7.70 15.77
C ILE A 336 -0.89 -7.13 17.15
N ASP A 337 -2.13 -7.30 17.61
CA ASP A 337 -2.53 -6.89 18.96
C ASP A 337 -1.72 -7.60 20.06
N ALA A 338 -1.37 -8.87 19.84
CA ALA A 338 -0.50 -9.63 20.73
C ALA A 338 0.95 -9.11 20.79
N LEU A 339 1.40 -8.38 19.75
CA LEU A 339 2.73 -7.79 19.65
C LEU A 339 2.86 -6.41 20.29
N VAL A 340 1.79 -5.87 20.90
CA VAL A 340 1.84 -4.58 21.58
C VAL A 340 2.86 -4.60 22.71
N GLY A 341 3.85 -3.71 22.64
CA GLY A 341 4.98 -3.65 23.56
C GLY A 341 6.09 -4.68 23.31
N HIS A 342 6.07 -5.40 22.19
CA HIS A 342 7.11 -6.34 21.81
C HIS A 342 8.31 -5.65 21.15
N ASP A 343 9.53 -5.89 21.64
CA ASP A 343 10.74 -5.16 21.21
C ASP A 343 11.29 -5.58 19.84
N GLN A 344 10.83 -6.72 19.29
CA GLN A 344 11.40 -7.33 18.08
C GLN A 344 10.37 -7.46 16.97
N VAL A 345 9.71 -6.34 16.66
CA VAL A 345 8.83 -6.21 15.50
C VAL A 345 9.51 -5.36 14.44
N PHE A 346 9.45 -5.78 13.18
CA PHE A 346 10.14 -5.14 12.07
C PHE A 346 9.19 -4.84 10.92
N VAL A 347 9.40 -3.71 10.26
CA VAL A 347 8.80 -3.37 8.97
C VAL A 347 9.93 -2.87 8.07
N ASP A 348 10.08 -3.42 6.86
CA ASP A 348 11.17 -3.06 5.92
C ASP A 348 12.58 -3.10 6.55
N ASP A 349 12.83 -4.08 7.43
CA ASP A 349 14.06 -4.25 8.22
C ASP A 349 14.30 -3.20 9.34
N GLU A 350 13.39 -2.24 9.53
CA GLU A 350 13.43 -1.29 10.63
C GLU A 350 12.59 -1.77 11.82
N THR A 351 13.10 -1.61 13.04
CA THR A 351 12.35 -1.95 14.25
C THR A 351 11.22 -0.96 14.46
N VAL A 352 10.01 -1.47 14.68
CA VAL A 352 8.81 -0.66 14.93
C VAL A 352 8.19 -0.99 16.28
N GLU A 353 7.55 0.02 16.87
CA GLU A 353 6.74 -0.14 18.07
C GLU A 353 5.29 -0.43 17.68
N VAL A 354 4.68 -1.46 18.27
CA VAL A 354 3.26 -1.75 18.08
C VAL A 354 2.45 -1.16 19.22
N ARG A 355 1.43 -0.36 18.88
CA ARG A 355 0.58 0.35 19.85
C ARG A 355 -0.90 0.09 19.59
N ARG A 356 -1.67 0.01 20.67
CA ARG A 356 -3.13 0.03 20.59
C ARG A 356 -3.63 1.45 20.39
N PHE A 357 -4.71 1.59 19.62
CA PHE A 357 -5.56 2.77 19.66
C PHE A 357 -7.03 2.34 19.80
N SER A 358 -7.88 3.27 20.21
CA SER A 358 -9.32 3.05 20.27
C SER A 358 -9.97 3.61 19.01
N PHE A 359 -10.87 2.83 18.40
CA PHE A 359 -11.63 3.30 17.26
C PHE A 359 -12.40 4.58 17.62
N GLY A 360 -12.29 5.57 16.75
CA GLY A 360 -12.98 6.85 16.86
C GLY A 360 -13.08 7.48 15.48
N ILE A 361 -13.89 8.52 15.37
CA ILE A 361 -14.08 9.29 14.14
C ILE A 361 -13.49 10.66 14.36
N ARG A 362 -12.69 11.13 13.42
CA ARG A 362 -12.20 12.51 13.38
C ARG A 362 -12.87 13.25 12.24
N VAL A 363 -13.37 14.43 12.54
CA VAL A 363 -13.87 15.37 11.53
C VAL A 363 -12.72 16.29 11.14
N VAL A 364 -12.42 16.39 9.85
CA VAL A 364 -11.35 17.23 9.31
C VAL A 364 -11.97 18.25 8.35
N GLU A 365 -11.55 19.51 8.44
CA GLU A 365 -11.94 20.54 7.47
C GLU A 365 -10.80 20.78 6.49
N GLU A 366 -11.01 20.45 5.21
CA GLU A 366 -10.04 20.62 4.14
C GLU A 366 -10.66 21.35 2.95
N SER A 367 -10.04 22.44 2.51
CA SER A 367 -10.46 23.21 1.32
C SER A 367 -11.94 23.61 1.31
N GLY A 368 -12.49 23.92 2.49
CA GLY A 368 -13.90 24.29 2.66
C GLY A 368 -14.89 23.12 2.65
N ARG A 369 -14.40 21.88 2.60
CA ARG A 369 -15.19 20.65 2.74
C ARG A 369 -14.92 19.99 4.09
N VAL A 370 -15.82 19.09 4.48
CA VAL A 370 -15.71 18.35 5.74
C VAL A 370 -15.50 16.87 5.44
N CYS A 371 -14.37 16.31 5.86
CA CYS A 371 -14.07 14.89 5.73
C CYS A 371 -14.28 14.19 7.07
N LEU A 372 -14.74 12.95 7.03
CA LEU A 372 -14.72 12.06 8.19
C LEU A 372 -13.59 11.06 7.97
N THR A 373 -12.74 10.89 8.98
CA THR A 373 -11.66 9.91 8.95
C THR A 373 -11.62 9.15 10.27
N ILE A 374 -10.78 8.13 10.35
CA ILE A 374 -10.55 7.38 11.58
C ILE A 374 -9.66 8.23 12.50
N ALA A 375 -10.05 8.37 13.75
CA ALA A 375 -9.28 9.11 14.75
C ALA A 375 -8.06 8.28 15.18
N PHE A 376 -6.89 8.69 14.69
CA PHE A 376 -5.61 8.13 15.11
C PHE A 376 -4.94 9.03 16.15
N PRO A 377 -4.18 8.50 17.11
CA PRO A 377 -3.41 9.28 18.10
C PRO A 377 -2.14 9.89 17.46
N VAL A 378 -2.32 10.51 16.30
CA VAL A 378 -1.31 11.12 15.44
C VAL A 378 -1.85 12.43 14.88
N GLU A 379 -0.95 13.32 14.48
CA GLU A 379 -1.33 14.55 13.80
C GLU A 379 -2.02 14.23 12.47
N PRO A 380 -3.06 14.97 12.05
CA PRO A 380 -3.85 14.64 10.84
C PRO A 380 -3.04 14.44 9.55
N ASN A 381 -1.85 15.06 9.46
CA ASN A 381 -1.00 15.02 8.27
C ASN A 381 0.13 13.98 8.36
N GLU A 382 0.12 13.16 9.41
CA GLU A 382 1.06 12.05 9.51
C GLU A 382 0.61 10.96 8.54
N GLY A 383 1.25 10.86 7.37
CA GLY A 383 0.91 9.85 6.36
C GLY A 383 0.79 8.47 7.00
N LEU A 384 -0.42 7.91 6.98
CA LEU A 384 -0.74 6.60 7.51
C LEU A 384 -1.16 5.68 6.37
N ARG A 385 -0.60 4.47 6.34
CA ARG A 385 -1.07 3.38 5.49
C ARG A 385 -1.99 2.47 6.28
N LEU A 386 -3.23 2.36 5.85
CA LEU A 386 -4.32 1.74 6.55
C LEU A 386 -4.76 0.40 5.94
N SER A 387 -4.68 -0.69 6.70
CA SER A 387 -5.24 -1.98 6.31
C SER A 387 -6.48 -2.30 7.16
N LEU A 388 -7.61 -2.47 6.48
CA LEU A 388 -8.90 -2.81 7.09
C LEU A 388 -9.15 -4.32 7.03
N TYR A 389 -9.54 -4.89 8.16
CA TYR A 389 -9.90 -6.31 8.30
C TYR A 389 -11.33 -6.44 8.80
N GLY A 390 -11.90 -7.65 8.77
CA GLY A 390 -13.28 -7.90 9.22
C GLY A 390 -13.55 -7.47 10.67
N HIS A 391 -12.55 -7.52 11.53
CA HIS A 391 -12.66 -7.29 12.98
C HIS A 391 -11.54 -6.39 13.53
N GLY A 392 -10.98 -5.52 12.69
CA GLY A 392 -9.98 -4.57 13.15
C GLY A 392 -9.30 -3.77 12.07
N ILE A 393 -8.47 -2.86 12.54
CA ILE A 393 -7.77 -1.86 11.75
C ILE A 393 -6.30 -1.92 12.13
N VAL A 394 -5.43 -1.93 11.13
CA VAL A 394 -3.98 -1.79 11.31
C VAL A 394 -3.52 -0.58 10.52
N ALA A 395 -2.80 0.34 11.14
CA ALA A 395 -2.26 1.51 10.47
C ALA A 395 -0.75 1.61 10.71
N ARG A 396 0.03 1.84 9.65
CA ARG A 396 1.46 2.10 9.71
C ARG A 396 1.73 3.58 9.47
N SER A 397 2.55 4.20 10.32
CA SER A 397 3.06 5.55 10.05
C SER A 397 4.21 5.52 9.04
N ASP A 398 4.18 6.44 8.08
CA ASP A 398 5.28 6.62 7.12
C ASP A 398 6.46 7.41 7.71
N SER A 399 6.22 8.20 8.76
CA SER A 399 7.22 9.10 9.35
C SER A 399 7.78 8.59 10.68
N ARG A 400 7.04 7.71 11.37
CA ARG A 400 7.43 7.15 12.66
C ARG A 400 7.48 5.64 12.58
N PRO A 401 8.41 4.98 13.29
CA PRO A 401 8.50 3.53 13.35
C PRO A 401 7.41 2.97 14.28
N VAL A 402 6.14 3.22 13.98
CA VAL A 402 4.99 2.84 14.79
C VAL A 402 3.92 2.17 13.94
N VAL A 403 3.40 1.06 14.43
CA VAL A 403 2.23 0.36 13.90
C VAL A 403 1.11 0.44 14.94
N TRP A 404 -0.02 0.98 14.52
CA TRP A 404 -1.24 1.08 15.31
C TRP A 404 -2.15 -0.10 15.01
N VAL A 405 -2.76 -0.67 16.04
CA VAL A 405 -3.76 -1.73 15.92
C VAL A 405 -4.99 -1.40 16.76
N CYS A 406 -6.17 -1.61 16.19
CA CYS A 406 -7.45 -1.52 16.89
C CYS A 406 -8.27 -2.75 16.56
N ARG A 407 -8.81 -3.40 17.59
CA ARG A 407 -9.83 -4.43 17.43
C ARG A 407 -11.17 -3.74 17.27
N CYS A 408 -11.93 -4.16 16.27
CA CYS A 408 -13.23 -3.60 15.94
C CYS A 408 -14.28 -4.69 16.01
N ASP A 409 -15.48 -4.34 16.46
CA ASP A 409 -16.65 -5.15 16.14
C ASP A 409 -17.03 -4.99 14.65
N HIS A 410 -17.99 -5.79 14.19
CA HIS A 410 -18.41 -5.75 12.79
C HIS A 410 -18.94 -4.37 12.37
N ALA A 411 -19.74 -3.71 13.22
CA ALA A 411 -20.33 -2.40 12.89
C ALA A 411 -19.25 -1.32 12.78
N GLN A 412 -18.23 -1.36 13.65
CA GLN A 412 -17.07 -0.47 13.60
C GLN A 412 -16.22 -0.74 12.35
N SER A 413 -16.01 -1.98 11.95
CA SER A 413 -15.27 -2.33 10.74
C SER A 413 -15.98 -1.83 9.47
N GLU A 414 -17.30 -2.03 9.37
CA GLU A 414 -18.09 -1.51 8.25
C GLU A 414 -18.06 0.02 8.20
N LEU A 415 -18.19 0.68 9.36
CA LEU A 415 -18.07 2.13 9.45
C LEU A 415 -16.67 2.60 9.05
N ALA A 416 -15.61 1.90 9.45
CA ALA A 416 -14.24 2.23 9.07
C ALA A 416 -14.04 2.16 7.54
N ARG A 417 -14.56 1.12 6.87
CA ARG A 417 -14.54 1.03 5.40
C ARG A 417 -15.29 2.19 4.77
N THR A 418 -16.52 2.42 5.24
CA THR A 418 -17.36 3.54 4.80
C THR A 418 -16.64 4.89 4.94
N LEU A 419 -15.87 5.11 6.01
CA LEU A 419 -15.11 6.34 6.23
C LEU A 419 -13.91 6.49 5.28
N VAL A 420 -13.27 5.39 4.91
CA VAL A 420 -12.11 5.38 4.00
C VAL A 420 -12.58 5.58 2.56
N ASP A 421 -13.71 4.99 2.20
CA ASP A 421 -14.27 5.03 0.84
C ASP A 421 -15.04 6.32 0.55
N HIS A 422 -15.41 7.10 1.57
CA HIS A 422 -16.32 8.23 1.38
C HIS A 422 -15.66 9.57 1.04
N MET A 423 -16.30 10.21 0.07
CA MET A 423 -16.00 11.55 -0.41
C MET A 423 -16.29 12.65 0.61
N PRO A 424 -15.57 13.79 0.53
CA PRO A 424 -15.78 14.94 1.40
C PRO A 424 -17.24 15.46 1.37
N TYR A 425 -17.76 15.78 2.55
CA TYR A 425 -19.10 16.36 2.72
C TYR A 425 -19.11 17.86 2.38
N PRO A 426 -20.13 18.34 1.63
CA PRO A 426 -20.31 19.75 1.37
C PRO A 426 -20.68 20.50 2.67
N ARG A 427 -20.13 21.70 2.83
CA ARG A 427 -20.27 22.49 4.07
C ARG A 427 -21.72 22.89 4.36
N GLU A 428 -22.55 22.98 3.34
CA GLU A 428 -23.98 23.30 3.45
C GLU A 428 -24.76 22.22 4.21
N ARG A 429 -24.22 20.99 4.29
CA ARG A 429 -24.84 19.86 5.00
C ARG A 429 -24.26 19.62 6.40
N LEU A 430 -23.47 20.57 6.92
CA LEU A 430 -22.78 20.41 8.20
C LEU A 430 -23.74 20.18 9.37
N ASP A 431 -24.92 20.81 9.37
CA ASP A 431 -25.92 20.62 10.42
C ASP A 431 -26.52 19.20 10.42
N ASP A 432 -26.80 18.63 9.24
CA ASP A 432 -27.25 17.22 9.11
C ASP A 432 -26.15 16.26 9.59
N LEU A 433 -24.91 16.49 9.15
CA LEU A 433 -23.77 15.71 9.59
C LEU A 433 -23.60 15.78 11.12
N ARG A 434 -23.71 16.98 11.71
CA ARG A 434 -23.63 17.18 13.15
C ARG A 434 -24.70 16.40 13.91
N GLN A 435 -25.95 16.39 13.44
CA GLN A 435 -27.02 15.61 14.07
C GLN A 435 -26.74 14.10 14.03
N ARG A 436 -26.14 13.60 12.94
CA ARG A 436 -25.74 12.19 12.83
C ARG A 436 -24.55 11.85 13.72
N LEU A 437 -23.53 12.71 13.76
CA LEU A 437 -22.37 12.55 14.63
C LEU A 437 -22.75 12.54 16.12
N LEU A 438 -23.78 13.29 16.52
CA LEU A 438 -24.29 13.23 17.89
C LEU A 438 -24.86 11.85 18.25
N LYS A 439 -25.55 11.18 17.32
CA LYS A 439 -26.03 9.80 17.52
C LYS A 439 -24.88 8.80 17.55
N ILE A 440 -23.92 8.94 16.65
CA ILE A 440 -22.73 8.06 16.59
C ILE A 440 -21.87 8.21 17.85
N ARG A 441 -21.81 9.42 18.43
CA ARG A 441 -21.06 9.70 19.66
C ARG A 441 -21.51 8.87 20.86
N GLU A 442 -22.73 8.33 20.84
CA GLU A 442 -23.22 7.43 21.89
C GLU A 442 -22.44 6.11 21.94
N THR A 443 -21.89 5.66 20.81
CA THR A 443 -21.16 4.39 20.71
C THR A 443 -19.69 4.54 20.35
N THR A 444 -19.33 5.63 19.68
CA THR A 444 -18.00 5.82 19.10
C THR A 444 -17.47 7.22 19.41
N PRO A 445 -16.26 7.37 19.96
CA PRO A 445 -15.64 8.67 20.16
C PRO A 445 -15.60 9.50 18.87
N VAL A 446 -16.00 10.77 18.94
CA VAL A 446 -15.95 11.71 17.81
C VAL A 446 -15.07 12.90 18.19
N GLU A 447 -13.99 13.11 17.43
CA GLU A 447 -13.12 14.27 17.51
C GLU A 447 -13.59 15.32 16.51
N LEU A 448 -13.93 16.52 17.02
CA LEU A 448 -14.37 17.65 16.20
C LEU A 448 -13.21 18.66 16.04
N PRO A 449 -13.08 19.31 14.88
CA PRO A 449 -12.11 20.39 14.70
C PRO A 449 -12.52 21.59 15.56
N PRO A 450 -11.57 22.48 15.93
CA PRO A 450 -11.86 23.64 16.78
C PRO A 450 -12.98 24.55 16.25
N SER A 451 -13.13 24.64 14.92
CA SER A 451 -14.21 25.38 14.25
C SER A 451 -15.61 24.83 14.55
N LEU A 452 -15.73 23.53 14.84
CA LEU A 452 -16.99 22.83 15.09
C LEU A 452 -17.21 22.42 16.55
N ALA A 453 -16.16 22.42 17.36
CA ALA A 453 -16.20 22.04 18.77
C ALA A 453 -17.09 22.96 19.64
N GLY A 454 -17.47 24.14 19.12
CA GLY A 454 -18.21 25.15 19.86
C GLY A 454 -17.32 25.86 20.90
N PRO A 455 -17.90 26.75 21.73
CA PRO A 455 -17.15 27.39 22.80
C PRO A 455 -16.69 26.33 23.81
N ILE A 456 -15.43 26.43 24.27
CA ILE A 456 -14.93 25.62 25.38
C ILE A 456 -15.69 26.04 26.63
N VAL A 457 -16.65 25.22 27.04
CA VAL A 457 -17.37 25.41 28.30
C VAL A 457 -16.61 24.64 29.38
N PRO A 458 -16.28 25.28 30.54
CA PRO A 458 -15.76 24.54 31.67
C PRO A 458 -16.70 23.39 31.99
N ALA A 459 -16.17 22.17 32.12
CA ALA A 459 -17.00 21.07 32.55
C ALA A 459 -17.56 21.40 33.95
N ASP A 460 -18.87 21.32 34.12
CA ASP A 460 -19.53 21.44 35.44
C ASP A 460 -19.21 20.24 36.36
N THR A 461 -18.35 19.34 35.92
CA THR A 461 -17.88 18.19 36.69
C THR A 461 -16.58 18.55 37.41
N THR A 462 -16.54 18.29 38.71
CA THR A 462 -15.28 18.33 39.46
C THR A 462 -14.55 17.01 39.17
N PRO A 463 -13.39 17.00 38.50
CA PRO A 463 -12.68 15.76 38.22
C PRO A 463 -12.31 15.08 39.55
N VAL A 464 -12.65 13.80 39.70
CA VAL A 464 -12.32 13.04 40.90
C VAL A 464 -11.18 12.09 40.57
N ALA A 465 -9.99 12.39 41.10
CA ALA A 465 -8.88 11.46 41.04
C ALA A 465 -9.06 10.40 42.14
N LEU A 466 -9.32 9.15 41.75
CA LEU A 466 -9.33 8.03 42.66
C LEU A 466 -7.89 7.56 42.89
N LEU A 467 -7.37 7.81 44.09
CA LEU A 467 -6.08 7.29 44.52
C LEU A 467 -6.28 5.97 45.28
N ARG A 468 -5.77 4.87 44.72
CA ARG A 468 -5.75 3.56 45.39
C ARG A 468 -4.35 3.27 45.91
N SER A 469 -4.24 3.08 47.22
CA SER A 469 -2.99 2.63 47.85
C SER A 469 -2.80 1.13 47.62
N ARG A 470 -1.64 0.74 47.09
CA ARG A 470 -1.21 -0.66 47.00
C ARG A 470 -0.45 -1.07 48.25
N ARG A 471 -0.44 -2.39 48.54
CA ARG A 471 0.28 -2.98 49.69
C ARG A 471 1.78 -2.63 49.76
N GLN A 472 2.39 -2.24 48.64
CA GLN A 472 3.81 -1.86 48.56
C GLN A 472 4.06 -0.36 48.81
N GLY A 473 3.02 0.43 49.14
CA GLY A 473 3.16 1.87 49.43
C GLY A 473 3.05 2.78 48.19
N HIS A 474 2.86 2.23 47.00
CA HIS A 474 2.59 3.01 45.79
C HIS A 474 1.12 3.44 45.71
N LEU A 475 0.87 4.64 45.16
CA LEU A 475 -0.46 5.13 44.83
C LEU A 475 -0.71 4.93 43.34
N GLU A 476 -1.81 4.24 43.01
CA GLU A 476 -2.34 4.24 41.65
C GLU A 476 -3.39 5.33 41.52
N CYS A 477 -3.33 6.09 40.43
CA CYS A 477 -4.29 7.14 40.10
C CYS A 477 -5.17 6.66 38.94
N GLY A 478 -6.48 6.71 39.14
CA GLY A 478 -7.48 6.67 38.06
C GLY A 478 -8.26 7.97 38.03
N MET A 479 -8.54 8.52 36.85
CA MET A 479 -9.43 9.67 36.69
C MET A 479 -10.85 9.16 36.42
N ALA A 480 -11.84 9.71 37.14
CA ALA A 480 -13.26 9.43 36.97
C ALA A 480 -14.04 10.71 36.70
#